data_AF-A0AA88AG98-F1
#
_entry.id   AF-A0AA88AG98-F1
#
_cell.length_a   1.000
_cell.length_b   1.000
_cell.length_c   1.000
_cell.angle_alpha   90.00
_cell.angle_beta   90.00
_cell.angle_gamma   90.00
#
_symmetry.space_group_name_H-M   'P 1'
#
loop_
_entity.id
_entity.type
_entity.pdbx_description
1 polymer ?
#
loop_
_entity_poly.entity_id
_entity_poly.type
_entity_poly.pdbx_seq_one_letter_code
_entity_poly.pdbx_strand_id
1 'polypeptide(L)'
;MPSVLSCSCFSFSFFFFYLVVILSSLSVSLAGDPYVFYDWTVSYITSSPLGLKQKVIGINGQFPGPILNVTTNWNVVVNVKNNLDEPLLLTWNGIQHRKNSWQDGVSGTNCPIPAGWNWTYQFQVKDQIGSFFYFPSLNFQRAVGGYGGITINNRDVIPLPFLLPDGDVTLLISDWYTKSHKECSIYPL
;
A
#
# COMPACT_ATOMS: atom_id res chain seq x y z
N MET A 1 50.29 -52.52 32.30
CA MET A 1 48.81 -52.40 32.28
C MET A 1 48.44 -51.51 33.46
N PRO A 2 47.67 -50.41 33.34
CA PRO A 2 46.58 -50.15 32.40
C PRO A 2 46.74 -48.89 31.53
N SER A 3 45.74 -48.69 30.67
CA SER A 3 45.63 -47.87 29.48
C SER A 3 45.26 -46.40 29.70
N VAL A 4 45.98 -45.50 29.02
CA VAL A 4 45.71 -44.06 28.91
C VAL A 4 44.80 -43.82 27.69
N LEU A 5 43.49 -43.99 27.85
CA LEU A 5 42.50 -43.69 26.79
C LEU A 5 41.12 -43.46 27.44
N SER A 6 40.87 -42.27 28.00
CA SER A 6 39.50 -41.89 28.39
C SER A 6 39.17 -40.40 28.41
N CYS A 7 40.12 -39.47 28.23
CA CYS A 7 39.83 -38.03 28.43
C CYS A 7 39.29 -37.28 27.19
N SER A 8 39.46 -37.82 25.98
CA SER A 8 39.14 -37.10 24.72
C SER A 8 37.69 -37.21 24.27
N CYS A 9 36.91 -38.17 24.77
CA CYS A 9 35.53 -38.40 24.32
C CYS A 9 34.53 -37.42 25.00
N PHE A 10 34.78 -37.03 26.25
CA PHE A 10 33.88 -36.16 27.02
C PHE A 10 33.88 -34.72 26.50
N SER A 11 35.03 -34.19 26.08
CA SER A 11 35.16 -32.81 25.60
C SER A 11 34.47 -32.59 24.25
N PHE A 12 34.44 -33.60 23.38
CA PHE A 12 33.80 -33.55 22.06
C PHE A 12 32.25 -33.45 22.16
N SER A 13 31.67 -34.12 23.17
CA SER A 13 30.22 -34.11 23.40
C SER A 13 29.71 -32.75 23.90
N PHE A 14 30.47 -32.08 24.77
CA PHE A 14 30.11 -30.73 25.25
C PHE A 14 30.22 -29.67 24.15
N PHE A 15 31.23 -29.79 23.27
CA PHE A 15 31.40 -28.89 22.14
C PHE A 15 30.27 -29.04 21.12
N PHE A 16 29.87 -30.28 20.81
CA PHE A 16 28.74 -30.54 19.91
C PHE A 16 27.41 -30.03 20.49
N PHE A 17 27.19 -30.20 21.80
CA PHE A 17 25.99 -29.66 22.46
C PHE A 17 25.95 -28.13 22.43
N TYR A 18 27.07 -27.46 22.71
CA TYR A 18 27.18 -26.00 22.59
C TYR A 18 26.96 -25.50 21.16
N LEU A 19 27.50 -26.22 20.17
CA LEU A 19 27.30 -25.90 18.76
C LEU A 19 25.82 -26.02 18.36
N VAL A 20 25.13 -27.07 18.80
CA VAL A 20 23.69 -27.27 18.56
C VAL A 20 22.84 -26.19 19.24
N VAL A 21 23.16 -25.81 20.48
CA VAL A 21 22.47 -24.72 21.19
C VAL A 21 22.69 -23.38 20.46
N ILE A 22 23.91 -23.09 20.02
CA ILE A 22 24.23 -21.88 19.24
C ILE A 22 23.48 -21.88 17.90
N LEU A 23 23.51 -22.98 17.13
CA LEU A 23 22.77 -23.11 15.88
C LEU A 23 21.25 -23.00 16.07
N SER A 24 20.71 -23.51 17.19
CA SER A 24 19.28 -23.36 17.52
C SER A 24 18.90 -21.94 17.93
N SER A 25 19.83 -21.17 18.53
CA SER A 25 19.63 -19.76 18.86
C SER A 25 19.79 -18.81 17.66
N LEU A 26 20.43 -19.29 16.58
CA LEU A 26 20.65 -18.57 15.32
C LEU A 26 19.48 -18.70 14.34
N SER A 27 18.40 -19.39 14.69
CA SER A 27 17.15 -19.30 13.93
C SER A 27 16.58 -17.89 14.12
N VAL A 28 16.98 -16.97 13.25
CA VAL A 28 16.35 -15.66 13.11
C VAL A 28 14.91 -15.91 12.70
N SER A 29 14.00 -15.90 13.68
CA SER A 29 12.57 -15.89 13.41
C SER A 29 12.22 -14.57 12.73
N LEU A 30 12.03 -14.59 11.41
CA LEU A 30 11.36 -13.49 10.70
C LEU A 30 9.89 -13.48 11.14
N ALA A 31 9.60 -12.75 12.22
CA ALA A 31 8.24 -12.56 12.75
C ALA A 31 7.53 -11.34 12.14
N GLY A 32 7.94 -10.89 10.94
CA GLY A 32 7.34 -9.75 10.26
C GLY A 32 6.06 -10.13 9.52
N ASP A 33 5.07 -9.23 9.54
CA ASP A 33 3.91 -9.35 8.66
C ASP A 33 4.32 -9.19 7.18
N PRO A 34 3.63 -9.87 6.23
CA PRO A 34 3.96 -9.80 4.81
C PRO A 34 3.93 -8.37 4.25
N TYR A 35 4.77 -8.12 3.25
CA TYR A 35 4.82 -6.86 2.51
C TYR A 35 4.24 -7.05 1.10
N VAL A 36 3.56 -6.01 0.62
CA VAL A 36 3.11 -5.90 -0.76
C VAL A 36 3.56 -4.57 -1.33
N PHE A 37 4.07 -4.61 -2.57
CA PHE A 37 4.71 -3.47 -3.22
C PHE A 37 3.94 -3.09 -4.47
N TYR A 38 3.75 -1.79 -4.65
CA TYR A 38 3.10 -1.21 -5.81
C TYR A 38 3.92 -0.03 -6.33
N ASP A 39 4.18 -0.03 -7.64
CA ASP A 39 4.80 1.10 -8.33
C ASP A 39 3.75 1.80 -9.20
N TRP A 40 3.43 3.04 -8.83
CA TRP A 40 2.40 3.85 -9.46
C TRP A 40 3.01 5.08 -10.11
N THR A 41 2.82 5.20 -11.43
CA THR A 41 3.11 6.42 -12.17
C THR A 41 1.81 7.19 -12.38
N VAL A 42 1.70 8.34 -11.74
CA VAL A 42 0.53 9.22 -11.88
C VAL A 42 0.81 10.20 -13.00
N SER A 43 -0.04 10.20 -14.01
CA SER A 43 0.15 11.02 -15.20
C SER A 43 -1.19 11.44 -15.79
N TYR A 44 -1.17 12.46 -16.64
CA TYR A 44 -2.35 12.80 -17.41
C TYR A 44 -2.54 11.84 -18.57
N ILE A 45 -3.76 11.34 -18.72
CA ILE A 45 -4.22 10.58 -19.87
C ILE A 45 -5.35 11.33 -20.56
N THR A 46 -5.60 10.99 -21.83
CA THR A 46 -6.80 11.47 -22.53
C THR A 46 -7.90 10.42 -22.39
N SER A 47 -9.02 10.80 -21.80
CA SER A 47 -10.22 9.94 -21.71
C SER A 47 -11.45 10.72 -22.19
N SER A 48 -12.55 10.02 -22.43
CA SER A 48 -13.80 10.63 -22.93
C SER A 48 -15.06 10.06 -22.26
N PRO A 49 -15.24 10.19 -20.93
CA PRO A 49 -16.37 9.59 -20.23
C PRO A 49 -17.75 10.08 -20.71
N LEU A 50 -17.84 11.34 -21.17
CA LEU A 50 -19.05 11.93 -21.76
C LEU A 50 -18.96 12.09 -23.29
N GLY A 51 -18.04 11.37 -23.95
CA GLY A 51 -17.82 11.47 -25.40
C GLY A 51 -16.95 12.64 -25.87
N LEU A 52 -16.62 13.60 -24.98
CA LEU A 52 -15.66 14.68 -25.26
C LEU A 52 -14.28 14.30 -24.71
N LYS A 53 -13.23 14.52 -25.51
CA LYS A 53 -11.83 14.28 -25.09
C LYS A 53 -11.43 15.28 -24.01
N GLN A 54 -11.04 14.78 -22.85
CA GLN A 54 -10.58 15.57 -21.72
C GLN A 54 -9.30 14.97 -21.11
N LYS A 55 -8.53 15.83 -20.45
CA LYS A 55 -7.35 15.45 -19.69
C LYS A 55 -7.79 14.92 -18.33
N VAL A 56 -7.39 13.70 -18.00
CA VAL A 56 -7.79 12.95 -16.80
C VAL A 56 -6.54 12.53 -16.05
N ILE A 57 -6.58 12.54 -14.73
CA ILE A 57 -5.48 11.99 -13.93
C ILE A 57 -5.64 10.46 -13.91
N GLY A 58 -4.67 9.76 -14.49
CA GLY A 58 -4.61 8.31 -14.51
C GLY A 58 -3.44 7.79 -13.68
N ILE A 59 -3.54 6.54 -13.25
CA ILE A 59 -2.49 5.81 -12.54
C ILE A 59 -2.10 4.62 -13.39
N ASN A 60 -0.81 4.50 -13.73
CA ASN A 60 -0.29 3.48 -14.65
C ASN A 60 -1.04 3.45 -16.00
N GLY A 61 -1.46 4.62 -16.48
CA GLY A 61 -2.20 4.77 -17.74
C GLY A 61 -3.69 4.37 -17.67
N GLN A 62 -4.22 4.05 -16.48
CA GLN A 62 -5.59 3.58 -16.29
C GLN A 62 -6.45 4.62 -15.57
N PHE A 63 -7.73 4.65 -15.94
CA PHE A 63 -8.78 5.40 -15.26
C PHE A 63 -10.11 4.62 -15.32
N PRO A 64 -10.75 4.30 -14.17
CA PRO A 64 -10.26 4.50 -12.79
C PRO A 64 -8.90 3.85 -12.52
N GLY A 65 -8.24 4.26 -11.45
CA GLY A 65 -6.94 3.71 -11.08
C GLY A 65 -7.00 2.21 -10.71
N PRO A 66 -5.85 1.53 -10.69
CA PRO A 66 -5.78 0.10 -10.39
C PRO A 66 -6.26 -0.20 -8.96
N ILE A 67 -6.92 -1.35 -8.78
CA ILE A 67 -7.35 -1.77 -7.44
C ILE A 67 -6.13 -2.11 -6.59
N LEU A 68 -6.02 -1.49 -5.41
CA LEU A 68 -5.06 -1.86 -4.38
C LEU A 68 -5.62 -3.05 -3.61
N ASN A 69 -5.19 -4.27 -3.99
CA ASN A 69 -5.70 -5.50 -3.40
C ASN A 69 -4.73 -6.03 -2.34
N VAL A 70 -5.14 -6.04 -1.08
CA VAL A 70 -4.27 -6.39 0.05
C VAL A 70 -5.00 -7.28 1.03
N THR A 71 -4.26 -7.97 1.88
CA THR A 71 -4.85 -8.81 2.93
C THR A 71 -4.67 -8.12 4.27
N THR A 72 -5.63 -8.32 5.17
CA THR A 72 -5.60 -7.75 6.52
C THR A 72 -4.25 -8.03 7.21
N ASN A 73 -3.80 -7.04 7.96
CA ASN A 73 -2.55 -6.96 8.69
C ASN A 73 -1.27 -7.01 7.83
N TRP A 74 -1.36 -6.92 6.49
CA TRP A 74 -0.18 -6.75 5.62
C TRP A 74 0.39 -5.32 5.66
N ASN A 75 1.68 -5.21 5.40
CA ASN A 75 2.39 -3.95 5.18
C ASN A 75 2.31 -3.57 3.70
N VAL A 76 1.73 -2.42 3.42
CA VAL A 76 1.51 -1.90 2.07
C VAL A 76 2.56 -0.83 1.78
N VAL A 77 3.28 -0.99 0.68
CA VAL A 77 4.29 -0.05 0.20
C VAL A 77 3.91 0.39 -1.20
N VAL A 78 3.55 1.68 -1.36
CA VAL A 78 3.18 2.26 -2.65
C VAL A 78 4.16 3.36 -3.02
N ASN A 79 5.00 3.10 -4.01
CA ASN A 79 5.89 4.10 -4.58
C ASN A 79 5.16 4.87 -5.67
N VAL A 80 4.90 6.15 -5.40
CA VAL A 80 4.12 7.04 -6.25
C VAL A 80 5.06 8.01 -6.94
N LYS A 81 5.17 7.91 -8.27
CA LYS A 81 5.88 8.87 -9.12
C LYS A 81 4.89 9.88 -9.67
N ASN A 82 5.07 11.15 -9.33
CA ASN A 82 4.28 12.25 -9.86
C ASN A 82 4.83 12.69 -11.23
N ASN A 83 4.14 12.34 -12.31
CA ASN A 83 4.43 12.79 -13.67
C ASN A 83 3.39 13.82 -14.17
N LEU A 84 2.74 14.53 -13.24
CA LEU A 84 1.87 15.66 -13.53
C LEU A 84 2.70 16.96 -13.63
N ASP A 85 2.08 18.01 -14.15
CA ASP A 85 2.62 19.38 -14.21
C ASP A 85 2.29 20.20 -12.95
N GLU A 86 1.87 19.53 -11.88
CA GLU A 86 1.42 20.13 -10.63
C GLU A 86 1.74 19.21 -9.43
N PRO A 87 1.79 19.74 -8.20
CA PRO A 87 2.00 18.92 -7.00
C PRO A 87 0.88 17.90 -6.79
N LEU A 88 1.21 16.77 -6.19
CA LEU A 88 0.27 15.67 -5.96
C LEU A 88 0.37 15.16 -4.51
N LEU A 89 -0.77 14.82 -3.92
CA LEU A 89 -0.85 13.93 -2.75
C LEU A 89 -1.96 12.92 -2.98
N LEU A 90 -1.70 11.66 -2.66
CA LEU A 90 -2.73 10.61 -2.61
C LEU A 90 -3.06 10.32 -1.16
N THR A 91 -4.36 10.26 -0.84
CA THR A 91 -4.87 9.83 0.46
C THR A 91 -5.58 8.49 0.37
N TRP A 92 -5.57 7.74 1.47
CA TRP A 92 -6.07 6.36 1.58
C TRP A 92 -7.33 6.36 2.44
N ASN A 93 -8.46 6.72 1.84
CA ASN A 93 -9.68 7.00 2.57
C ASN A 93 -10.18 5.78 3.36
N GLY A 94 -10.35 5.99 4.67
CA GLY A 94 -10.80 4.97 5.61
C GLY A 94 -9.69 4.08 6.16
N ILE A 95 -8.46 4.13 5.63
CA ILE A 95 -7.31 3.49 6.27
C ILE A 95 -6.95 4.27 7.55
N GLN A 96 -6.77 3.57 8.66
CA GLN A 96 -6.67 4.22 9.98
C GLN A 96 -5.31 4.83 10.28
N HIS A 97 -4.26 4.51 9.50
CA HIS A 97 -2.91 5.04 9.68
C HIS A 97 -2.42 5.05 11.14
N ARG A 98 -2.67 3.96 11.89
CA ARG A 98 -2.37 3.87 13.33
C ARG A 98 -0.89 4.16 13.62
N LYS A 99 -0.63 5.25 14.35
CA LYS A 99 0.71 5.77 14.68
C LYS A 99 1.58 6.10 13.46
N ASN A 100 0.95 6.41 12.33
CA ASN A 100 1.63 6.59 11.04
C ASN A 100 0.96 7.70 10.20
N SER A 101 0.65 8.83 10.85
CA SER A 101 -0.11 9.94 10.27
C SER A 101 0.59 10.64 9.11
N TRP A 102 1.94 10.60 9.05
CA TRP A 102 2.73 11.13 7.94
C TRP A 102 2.66 10.28 6.66
N GLN A 103 1.77 9.29 6.62
CA GLN A 103 1.49 8.43 5.45
C GLN A 103 0.04 8.59 4.96
N ASP A 104 -0.75 9.45 5.61
CA ASP A 104 -2.16 9.69 5.31
C ASP A 104 -2.35 10.44 3.99
N GLY A 105 -1.34 11.22 3.59
CA GLY A 105 -1.31 11.87 2.28
C GLY A 105 -2.33 12.99 2.14
N VAL A 106 -2.50 13.78 3.21
CA VAL A 106 -3.35 14.98 3.25
C VAL A 106 -2.46 16.21 3.50
N SER A 107 -2.89 17.37 3.01
CA SER A 107 -2.20 18.63 3.29
C SER A 107 -2.17 18.89 4.80
N GLY A 108 -0.98 19.14 5.34
CA GLY A 108 -0.74 19.34 6.77
C GLY A 108 -0.05 18.16 7.45
N THR A 109 -0.38 16.92 7.08
CA THR A 109 0.37 15.71 7.51
C THR A 109 1.51 15.39 6.56
N ASN A 110 1.35 15.70 5.27
CA ASN A 110 2.34 15.46 4.22
C ASN A 110 2.63 16.74 3.41
N CYS A 111 3.89 16.89 3.01
CA CYS A 111 4.26 17.83 1.96
C CYS A 111 3.87 17.25 0.58
N PRO A 112 3.27 18.05 -0.33
CA PRO A 112 2.98 17.60 -1.69
C PRO A 112 4.20 17.05 -2.42
N ILE A 113 4.00 15.97 -3.17
CA ILE A 113 5.00 15.39 -4.07
C ILE A 113 5.17 16.36 -5.24
N PRO A 114 6.35 17.00 -5.42
CA PRO A 114 6.57 17.92 -6.53
C PRO A 114 6.46 17.22 -7.88
N ALA A 115 6.23 18.00 -8.95
CA ALA A 115 6.22 17.48 -10.30
C ALA A 115 7.57 16.80 -10.64
N GLY A 116 7.52 15.60 -11.20
CA GLY A 116 8.69 14.78 -11.55
C GLY A 116 9.29 13.96 -10.41
N TRP A 117 8.84 14.16 -9.16
CA TRP A 117 9.39 13.48 -7.98
C TRP A 117 8.61 12.21 -7.66
N ASN A 118 9.23 11.35 -6.83
CA ASN A 118 8.59 10.18 -6.26
C ASN A 118 8.50 10.27 -4.73
N TRP A 119 7.50 9.58 -4.18
CA TRP A 119 7.33 9.40 -2.75
C TRP A 119 6.81 8.00 -2.48
N THR A 120 7.36 7.34 -1.46
CA THR A 120 6.91 6.01 -1.06
C THR A 120 6.01 6.11 0.16
N TYR A 121 4.75 5.74 -0.02
CA TYR A 121 3.81 5.55 1.07
C TYR A 121 4.02 4.18 1.70
N GLN A 122 4.14 4.11 3.02
CA GLN A 122 4.30 2.84 3.74
C GLN A 122 3.38 2.80 4.95
N PHE A 123 2.37 1.93 4.93
CA PHE A 123 1.42 1.79 6.03
C PHE A 123 0.95 0.33 6.18
N GLN A 124 0.38 0.01 7.34
CA GLN A 124 -0.16 -1.31 7.63
C GLN A 124 -1.67 -1.22 7.76
N VAL A 125 -2.40 -2.12 7.10
CA VAL A 125 -3.88 -2.15 7.14
C VAL A 125 -4.44 -2.81 8.40
N LYS A 126 -3.57 -3.38 9.25
CA LYS A 126 -3.89 -3.92 10.59
C LYS A 126 -5.13 -4.81 10.58
N ASP A 127 -6.15 -4.48 11.34
CA ASP A 127 -7.38 -5.25 11.56
C ASP A 127 -8.53 -4.88 10.60
N GLN A 128 -8.26 -4.04 9.59
CA GLN A 128 -9.28 -3.63 8.64
C GLN A 128 -9.57 -4.75 7.64
N ILE A 129 -10.84 -4.94 7.29
CA ILE A 129 -11.35 -5.85 6.26
C ILE A 129 -12.51 -5.14 5.57
N GLY A 130 -12.55 -5.18 4.24
CA GLY A 130 -13.63 -4.59 3.45
C GLY A 130 -13.14 -3.68 2.32
N SER A 131 -14.06 -2.83 1.87
CA SER A 131 -13.88 -1.94 0.72
C SER A 131 -13.55 -0.51 1.16
N PHE A 132 -12.45 0.01 0.63
CA PHE A 132 -11.96 1.37 0.83
C PHE A 132 -11.61 1.97 -0.53
N PHE A 133 -11.09 3.19 -0.57
CA PHE A 133 -10.70 3.82 -1.82
C PHE A 133 -9.60 4.86 -1.57
N TYR A 134 -8.82 5.16 -2.59
CA TYR A 134 -7.82 6.22 -2.56
C TYR A 134 -8.16 7.30 -3.59
N PHE A 135 -7.69 8.52 -3.36
CA PHE A 135 -7.88 9.63 -4.29
C PHE A 135 -6.86 10.75 -4.06
N PRO A 136 -6.68 11.68 -5.03
CA PRO A 136 -5.82 12.84 -4.84
C PRO A 136 -6.44 13.86 -3.87
N SER A 137 -5.72 14.23 -2.81
CA SER A 137 -6.26 15.08 -1.75
C SER A 137 -6.10 16.59 -1.99
N LEU A 138 -5.38 16.99 -3.04
CA LEU A 138 -5.08 18.40 -3.31
C LEU A 138 -6.09 19.02 -4.27
N ASN A 139 -6.53 20.24 -3.94
CA ASN A 139 -7.43 21.06 -4.76
C ASN A 139 -8.64 20.24 -5.27
N PHE A 140 -8.94 20.36 -6.56
CA PHE A 140 -9.98 19.60 -7.25
C PHE A 140 -9.44 18.42 -8.08
N GLN A 141 -8.23 17.93 -7.79
CA GLN A 141 -7.63 16.83 -8.57
C GLN A 141 -8.52 15.57 -8.58
N ARG A 142 -9.16 15.23 -7.45
CA ARG A 142 -10.10 14.08 -7.38
C ARG A 142 -11.27 14.17 -8.36
N ALA A 143 -11.67 15.38 -8.78
CA ALA A 143 -12.81 15.57 -9.68
C ALA A 143 -12.51 15.14 -11.12
N VAL A 144 -11.22 15.05 -11.48
CA VAL A 144 -10.75 14.63 -12.82
C VAL A 144 -10.03 13.29 -12.79
N GLY A 145 -10.18 12.51 -11.72
CA GLY A 145 -9.64 11.16 -11.61
C GLY A 145 -8.58 10.97 -10.53
N GLY A 146 -7.61 10.11 -10.82
CA GLY A 146 -6.55 9.71 -9.87
C GLY A 146 -7.04 8.88 -8.69
N TYR A 147 -8.30 8.45 -8.70
CA TYR A 147 -8.91 7.63 -7.67
C TYR A 147 -9.05 6.17 -8.08
N GLY A 148 -9.14 5.28 -7.11
CA GLY A 148 -9.31 3.84 -7.32
C GLY A 148 -9.72 3.12 -6.04
N GLY A 149 -10.09 1.85 -6.19
CA GLY A 149 -10.55 1.02 -5.08
C GLY A 149 -9.39 0.45 -4.27
N ILE A 150 -9.64 0.23 -2.99
CA ILE A 150 -8.80 -0.56 -2.09
C ILE A 150 -9.66 -1.72 -1.59
N THR A 151 -9.19 -2.94 -1.80
CA THR A 151 -9.83 -4.15 -1.27
C THR A 151 -8.93 -4.75 -0.21
N ILE A 152 -9.45 -4.91 1.00
CA ILE A 152 -8.73 -5.54 2.11
C ILE A 152 -9.40 -6.87 2.45
N ASN A 153 -8.78 -7.97 2.04
CA ASN A 153 -9.29 -9.32 2.25
C ASN A 153 -9.04 -9.79 3.69
N ASN A 154 -9.83 -10.75 4.16
CA ASN A 154 -9.55 -11.47 5.39
C ASN A 154 -8.35 -12.41 5.20
N ARG A 155 -7.70 -12.78 6.32
CA ARG A 155 -6.77 -13.94 6.33
C ARG A 155 -7.60 -15.21 6.49
N ASP A 156 -7.08 -16.34 6.02
CA ASP A 156 -7.76 -17.66 6.16
C ASP A 156 -8.11 -18.02 7.61
N VAL A 157 -7.33 -17.53 8.57
CA VAL A 157 -7.55 -17.73 10.01
C VAL A 157 -8.72 -16.90 10.58
N ILE A 158 -9.23 -15.92 9.82
CA ILE A 158 -10.35 -15.05 10.22
C ILE A 158 -11.54 -15.42 9.33
N PRO A 159 -12.55 -16.13 9.86
CA PRO A 159 -13.73 -16.47 9.08
C PRO A 159 -14.60 -15.22 8.82
N LEU A 160 -15.20 -15.16 7.62
CA LEU A 160 -16.19 -14.13 7.28
C LEU A 160 -17.54 -14.48 7.91
N PRO A 161 -18.37 -13.48 8.27
CA PRO A 161 -19.72 -13.70 8.81
C PRO A 161 -20.75 -14.13 7.76
N PHE A 162 -20.29 -14.53 6.57
CA PHE A 162 -21.08 -14.97 5.42
C PHE A 162 -20.33 -16.06 4.64
N LEU A 163 -21.03 -16.79 3.78
CA LEU A 163 -20.45 -17.82 2.92
C LEU A 163 -19.53 -17.20 1.87
N LEU A 164 -18.50 -17.94 1.45
CA LEU A 164 -17.59 -17.48 0.40
C LEU A 164 -18.37 -17.15 -0.89
N PRO A 165 -18.33 -15.91 -1.40
CA PRO A 165 -19.01 -15.55 -2.64
C PRO A 165 -18.31 -16.18 -3.84
N ASP A 166 -19.06 -16.38 -4.93
CA ASP A 166 -18.50 -16.88 -6.20
C ASP A 166 -17.52 -15.90 -6.86
N GLY A 167 -17.62 -14.61 -6.52
CA GLY A 167 -16.71 -13.56 -6.99
C GLY A 167 -17.08 -12.18 -6.47
N ASP A 168 -16.14 -11.25 -6.64
CA ASP A 168 -16.25 -9.87 -6.17
C ASP A 168 -16.19 -8.86 -7.32
N VAL A 169 -16.98 -7.78 -7.22
CA VAL A 169 -16.97 -6.67 -8.18
C VAL A 169 -16.75 -5.37 -7.42
N THR A 170 -15.78 -4.58 -7.87
CA THR A 170 -15.53 -3.23 -7.32
C THR A 170 -16.30 -2.19 -8.12
N LEU A 171 -17.22 -1.49 -7.45
CA LEU A 171 -17.99 -0.38 -8.02
C LEU A 171 -17.55 0.94 -7.39
N LEU A 172 -17.10 1.88 -8.21
CA LEU A 172 -16.81 3.26 -7.80
C LEU A 172 -17.83 4.20 -8.42
N ILE A 173 -18.39 5.09 -7.60
CA ILE A 173 -19.39 6.07 -8.02
C ILE A 173 -18.75 7.46 -7.96
N SER A 174 -18.80 8.20 -9.06
CA SER A 174 -18.27 9.56 -9.16
C SER A 174 -19.11 10.40 -10.11
N ASP A 175 -19.17 11.70 -9.84
CA ASP A 175 -19.70 12.68 -10.80
C ASP A 175 -18.63 13.11 -11.80
N TRP A 176 -19.05 13.62 -12.96
CA TRP A 176 -18.16 14.07 -14.03
C TRP A 176 -18.49 15.49 -14.48
N TYR A 177 -17.45 16.30 -14.70
CA TYR A 177 -17.58 17.69 -15.13
C TYR A 177 -16.86 17.93 -16.46
N THR A 178 -17.42 18.81 -17.29
CA THR A 178 -16.83 19.19 -18.58
C THR A 178 -15.70 20.22 -18.45
N LYS A 179 -15.70 20.98 -17.35
CA LYS A 179 -14.65 21.98 -17.05
C LYS A 179 -13.41 21.33 -16.46
N SER A 180 -12.26 21.96 -16.68
CA SER A 180 -10.98 21.53 -16.12
C SER A 180 -10.92 21.74 -14.61
N HIS A 181 -10.27 20.83 -13.86
CA HIS A 181 -10.09 20.99 -12.41
C HIS A 181 -9.28 22.24 -12.06
N LYS A 182 -8.37 22.66 -12.94
CA LYS A 182 -7.58 23.89 -12.75
C LYS A 182 -8.47 25.14 -12.77
N GLU A 183 -9.50 25.15 -13.60
CA GLU A 183 -10.45 26.28 -13.66
C GLU A 183 -11.37 26.31 -12.44
N CYS A 184 -11.79 25.15 -11.94
CA CYS A 184 -12.59 25.04 -10.72
C CYS A 184 -11.82 25.47 -9.46
N SER A 185 -10.49 25.36 -9.47
CA SER A 185 -9.64 25.73 -8.33
C SER A 185 -9.40 27.25 -8.17
N ILE A 186 -9.85 28.08 -9.12
CA ILE A 186 -9.56 29.54 -9.15
C ILE A 186 -10.50 30.36 -8.26
N TYR A 187 -11.57 29.78 -7.72
CA TYR A 187 -12.41 30.47 -6.73
C TYR A 187 -11.96 30.12 -5.32
N PRO A 188 -11.18 30.99 -4.63
CA PRO A 188 -10.99 30.83 -3.20
C PRO A 188 -12.36 30.95 -2.53
N LEU A 189 -12.69 30.00 -1.67
CA LEU A 189 -13.70 30.22 -0.63
C LEU A 189 -13.15 31.22 0.38
#